data_AF-A0A8J4QZF2-F1
#
_entry.id   AF-A0A8J4QZF2-F1
#
_cell.length_a   1.000
_cell.length_b   1.000
_cell.length_c   1.000
_cell.angle_alpha   90.00
_cell.angle_beta   90.00
_cell.angle_gamma   90.00
#
_symmetry.space_group_name_H-M   'P 1'
#
loop_
_entity.id
_entity.type
_entity.pdbx_description
1 polymer ?
#
loop_
_entity_poly.entity_id
_entity_poly.type
_entity_poly.pdbx_seq_one_letter_code
_entity_poly.pdbx_strand_id
1 'polypeptide(L)'
;MALEQCHYPKESYICNYIVLLDFLINTRDDAELLVDKKIIVHSLGSNKEVAKMVNKLGKEIVEKNSCYFKVAENLNEHYENWWNKNIASLKTVYFRDIWRGTATFVGIIVLLVTIGNFLRPFAYHK
;
A
#
# COMPACT_ATOMS: atom_id res chain seq x y z
N MET A 1 2.47 -21.78 17.97
CA MET A 1 1.95 -20.58 18.66
C MET A 1 2.01 -20.76 20.18
N ALA A 2 1.42 -21.82 20.75
CA ALA A 2 1.45 -22.07 22.20
C ALA A 2 2.86 -22.04 22.83
N LEU A 3 3.89 -22.60 22.18
CA LEU A 3 5.26 -22.56 22.69
C LEU A 3 5.75 -21.13 22.96
N GLU A 4 5.69 -20.24 21.96
CA GLU A 4 6.09 -18.83 22.12
C GLU A 4 5.21 -18.11 23.14
N GLN A 5 3.90 -18.32 23.10
CA GLN A 5 2.95 -17.64 23.99
C GLN A 5 3.11 -18.06 25.46
N CYS A 6 3.41 -19.33 25.73
CA CYS A 6 3.48 -19.87 27.09
C CYS A 6 4.90 -19.84 27.67
N HIS A 7 5.92 -20.12 26.87
CA HIS A 7 7.30 -20.26 27.35
C HIS A 7 8.19 -19.05 27.04
N TYR A 8 7.86 -18.27 26.01
CA TYR A 8 8.67 -17.15 25.54
C TYR A 8 7.85 -15.88 25.28
N PRO A 9 7.03 -15.40 26.23
CA PRO A 9 6.05 -14.33 25.98
C PRO A 9 6.68 -12.96 25.64
N LYS A 10 7.99 -12.79 25.82
CA LYS A 10 8.75 -11.59 25.41
C LYS A 10 9.47 -11.75 24.07
N GLU A 11 9.53 -12.96 23.54
CA GLU A 11 10.24 -13.35 22.32
C GLU A 11 9.29 -14.04 21.34
N SER A 12 8.02 -13.62 21.31
CA SER A 12 6.97 -14.18 20.46
C SER A 12 7.04 -13.67 19.02
N TYR A 13 8.21 -13.76 18.40
CA TYR A 13 8.50 -13.16 17.09
C TYR A 13 7.60 -13.74 15.99
N ILE A 14 7.40 -15.07 15.98
CA ILE A 14 6.57 -15.72 14.94
C ILE A 14 5.10 -15.35 15.15
N CYS A 15 4.60 -15.39 16.38
CA CYS A 15 3.24 -14.95 16.70
C CYS A 15 3.01 -13.48 16.31
N ASN A 16 3.93 -12.59 16.66
CA ASN A 16 3.83 -11.16 16.32
C ASN A 16 3.85 -10.95 14.79
N TYR A 17 4.63 -11.74 14.05
CA TYR A 17 4.65 -11.68 12.59
C TYR A 17 3.34 -12.20 11.97
N ILE A 18 2.77 -13.29 12.50
CA ILE A 18 1.47 -13.80 12.05
C ILE A 18 0.38 -12.76 12.27
N VAL A 19 0.37 -12.08 13.42
CA VAL A 19 -0.59 -10.99 13.70
C VAL A 19 -0.42 -9.83 12.71
N LEU A 20 0.82 -9.44 12.39
CA LEU A 20 1.07 -8.44 11.35
C LEU A 20 0.53 -8.89 9.99
N LEU A 21 0.75 -10.15 9.61
CA LEU A 21 0.20 -10.71 8.36
C LEU A 21 -1.33 -10.75 8.36
N ASP A 22 -1.96 -11.04 9.51
CA ASP A 22 -3.41 -11.04 9.68
C ASP A 22 -4.02 -9.67 9.39
N PHE A 23 -3.38 -8.60 9.87
CA PHE A 23 -3.78 -7.23 9.55
C PHE A 23 -3.60 -6.88 8.06
N LEU A 24 -2.63 -7.49 7.37
CA LEU A 24 -2.36 -7.24 5.96
C LEU A 24 -3.21 -8.11 5.02
N ILE A 25 -3.67 -9.29 5.46
CA ILE A 25 -4.29 -10.30 4.60
C ILE A 25 -5.59 -10.78 5.21
N ASN A 26 -6.65 -10.02 4.98
CA ASN A 26 -7.98 -10.42 5.42
C ASN A 26 -8.74 -11.18 4.32
N THR A 27 -8.53 -10.80 3.05
CA THR A 27 -9.27 -11.30 1.89
C THR A 27 -8.36 -11.95 0.85
N ARG A 28 -8.99 -12.64 -0.12
CA ARG A 28 -8.29 -13.19 -1.30
C ARG A 28 -7.54 -12.10 -2.07
N ASP A 29 -8.13 -10.91 -2.18
CA ASP A 29 -7.58 -9.81 -2.99
C ASP A 29 -6.36 -9.20 -2.32
N ASP A 30 -6.35 -9.14 -0.98
CA ASP A 30 -5.18 -8.72 -0.20
C ASP A 30 -4.01 -9.69 -0.42
N ALA A 31 -4.29 -11.01 -0.35
CA ALA A 31 -3.30 -12.04 -0.63
C ALA A 31 -2.80 -11.97 -2.08
N GLU A 32 -3.70 -11.77 -3.05
CA GLU A 32 -3.38 -11.61 -4.47
C GLU A 32 -2.45 -10.41 -4.70
N LEU A 33 -2.75 -9.26 -4.09
CA LEU A 33 -1.91 -8.08 -4.19
C LEU A 33 -0.47 -8.36 -3.69
N LEU A 34 -0.32 -9.01 -2.54
CA LEU A 34 0.99 -9.31 -1.97
C LEU A 34 1.77 -10.35 -2.80
N VAL A 35 1.07 -11.31 -3.40
CA VAL A 35 1.65 -12.31 -4.31
C VAL A 35 2.10 -11.66 -5.62
N ASP A 36 1.27 -10.81 -6.22
CA ASP A 36 1.57 -10.09 -7.46
C ASP A 36 2.77 -9.15 -7.29
N LYS A 37 2.89 -8.54 -6.10
CA LYS A 37 4.05 -7.73 -5.72
C LYS A 37 5.27 -8.55 -5.30
N LYS A 38 5.17 -9.89 -5.34
CA LYS A 38 6.23 -10.83 -4.93
C LYS A 38 6.69 -10.63 -3.48
N ILE A 39 5.82 -10.08 -2.64
CA ILE A 39 6.05 -9.92 -1.19
C ILE A 39 5.84 -11.27 -0.50
N ILE A 40 4.86 -12.04 -0.98
CA ILE A 40 4.56 -13.39 -0.48
C ILE A 40 4.69 -14.36 -1.65
N VAL A 41 5.31 -15.51 -1.35
CA VAL A 41 5.33 -16.67 -2.25
C VAL A 41 4.71 -17.82 -1.49
N HIS A 42 3.76 -18.53 -2.11
CA HIS A 42 3.13 -19.69 -1.52
C HIS A 42 3.00 -20.83 -2.52
N SER A 43 2.91 -22.04 -1.98
CA SER A 43 2.56 -23.26 -2.74
C SER A 43 1.13 -23.72 -2.45
N LEU A 44 0.31 -22.85 -1.84
CA LEU A 44 -1.12 -23.06 -1.66
C LEU A 44 -1.85 -22.96 -3.01
N GLY A 45 -2.86 -23.80 -3.23
CA GLY A 45 -3.56 -23.90 -4.51
C GLY A 45 -4.36 -22.66 -4.93
N SER A 46 -4.52 -21.67 -4.04
CA SER A 46 -5.08 -20.35 -4.39
C SER A 46 -4.75 -19.28 -3.34
N ASN A 47 -4.81 -18.01 -3.74
CA ASN A 47 -4.65 -16.86 -2.85
C ASN A 47 -5.73 -16.83 -1.74
N LYS A 48 -6.89 -17.43 -1.98
CA LYS A 48 -7.96 -17.55 -0.99
C LYS A 48 -7.54 -18.46 0.17
N GLU A 49 -6.83 -19.55 -0.13
CA GLU A 49 -6.33 -20.46 0.91
C GLU A 49 -5.23 -19.81 1.75
N VAL A 50 -4.45 -18.88 1.18
CA VAL A 50 -3.49 -18.05 1.94
C VAL A 50 -4.22 -17.21 2.97
N ALA A 51 -5.20 -16.40 2.54
CA ALA A 51 -5.97 -15.54 3.45
C ALA A 51 -6.66 -16.37 4.54
N LYS A 52 -7.26 -17.51 4.17
CA LYS A 52 -7.88 -18.42 5.14
C LYS A 52 -6.89 -18.99 6.14
N MET A 53 -5.68 -19.37 5.70
CA MET A 53 -4.64 -19.89 6.57
C MET A 53 -4.18 -18.83 7.57
N VAL A 54 -3.87 -17.62 7.09
CA VAL A 54 -3.41 -16.50 7.93
C VAL A 54 -4.47 -16.13 8.97
N ASN A 55 -5.71 -15.88 8.53
CA ASN A 55 -6.85 -15.61 9.42
C ASN A 55 -7.09 -16.70 10.46
N LYS A 56 -6.82 -17.96 10.13
CA LYS A 56 -6.98 -19.06 11.08
C LYS A 56 -5.83 -19.12 12.10
N LEU A 57 -4.61 -18.77 11.68
CA LEU A 57 -3.46 -18.71 12.57
C LEU A 57 -3.55 -17.51 13.53
N GLY A 58 -4.05 -16.35 13.07
CA GLY A 58 -4.19 -15.15 13.90
C GLY A 58 -5.13 -15.31 15.10
N LYS A 59 -6.23 -16.07 14.95
CA LYS A 59 -7.34 -16.14 15.93
C LYS A 59 -6.96 -16.43 17.38
N GLU A 60 -5.99 -17.29 17.61
CA GLU A 60 -5.64 -17.80 18.95
C GLU A 60 -4.35 -17.16 19.50
N ILE A 61 -3.84 -16.12 18.85
CA ILE A 61 -2.66 -15.39 19.30
C ILE A 61 -3.12 -14.22 20.17
N VAL A 62 -2.66 -14.18 21.42
CA VAL A 62 -2.81 -13.00 22.27
C VAL A 62 -1.68 -12.03 21.95
N GLU A 63 -1.99 -10.91 21.31
CA GLU A 63 -1.00 -9.86 21.03
C GLU A 63 -0.64 -9.10 22.31
N LYS A 64 0.65 -9.12 22.68
CA LYS A 64 1.20 -8.28 23.75
C LYS A 64 2.54 -7.71 23.29
N ASN A 65 2.62 -6.37 23.17
CA ASN A 65 3.85 -5.65 22.81
C ASN A 65 4.53 -6.21 21.55
N SER A 66 3.82 -6.19 20.41
CA SER A 66 4.36 -6.70 19.15
C SER A 66 5.69 -6.03 18.79
N CYS A 67 6.69 -6.83 18.48
CA CYS A 67 7.99 -6.36 17.98
C CYS A 67 7.88 -5.65 16.61
N TYR A 68 6.74 -5.80 15.93
CA TYR A 68 6.45 -5.12 14.66
C TYR A 68 5.57 -3.88 14.82
N PHE A 69 5.24 -3.48 16.05
CA PHE A 69 4.42 -2.30 16.30
C PHE A 69 4.94 -1.05 15.58
N LYS A 70 6.26 -0.78 15.66
CA LYS A 70 6.85 0.38 15.01
C LYS A 70 6.79 0.30 13.47
N VAL A 71 6.85 -0.90 12.91
CA VAL A 71 6.68 -1.10 11.46
C VAL A 71 5.25 -0.83 11.04
N ALA A 72 4.26 -1.32 11.80
CA ALA A 72 2.85 -1.06 11.56
C ALA A 72 2.52 0.44 11.71
N GLU A 73 3.08 1.11 12.72
CA GLU A 73 2.95 2.55 12.93
C GLU A 73 3.52 3.33 11.74
N ASN A 74 4.76 3.05 11.32
CA ASN A 74 5.37 3.71 10.16
C ASN A 74 4.57 3.47 8.86
N LEU A 75 4.00 2.26 8.70
CA LEU A 75 3.16 1.95 7.54
C LEU A 75 1.86 2.77 7.56
N ASN A 76 1.23 2.90 8.73
CA ASN A 76 0.04 3.72 8.91
C ASN A 76 0.35 5.21 8.71
N GLU A 77 1.45 5.72 9.23
CA GLU A 77 1.90 7.10 9.00
C GLU A 77 2.15 7.36 7.50
N HIS A 78 2.79 6.42 6.81
CA HIS A 78 3.01 6.52 5.36
C HIS A 78 1.68 6.54 4.60
N TYR A 79 0.75 5.66 4.98
CA TYR A 79 -0.58 5.59 4.37
C TYR A 79 -1.38 6.87 4.64
N GLU A 80 -1.41 7.36 5.89
CA GLU A 80 -2.18 8.54 6.31
C GLU A 80 -1.64 9.86 5.78
N ASN A 81 -0.37 9.91 5.38
CA ASN A 81 0.21 11.09 4.77
C ASN A 81 -0.54 11.51 3.49
N TRP A 82 -1.15 12.69 3.53
CA TRP A 82 -1.96 13.24 2.44
C TRP A 82 -1.20 13.31 1.10
N TRP A 83 0.09 13.62 1.13
CA TRP A 83 0.93 13.65 -0.06
C TRP A 83 1.03 12.27 -0.73
N ASN A 84 1.23 11.21 0.07
CA ASN A 84 1.31 9.84 -0.42
C ASN A 84 -0.03 9.37 -0.99
N LYS A 85 -1.15 9.66 -0.30
CA LYS A 85 -2.50 9.40 -0.81
C LYS A 85 -2.74 10.06 -2.16
N ASN A 86 -2.36 11.34 -2.30
CA ASN A 86 -2.58 12.09 -3.52
C ASN A 86 -1.70 11.60 -4.68
N ILE A 87 -0.43 11.29 -4.43
CA ILE A 87 0.46 10.68 -5.43
C ILE A 87 -0.05 9.31 -5.86
N ALA A 88 -0.50 8.46 -4.93
CA ALA A 88 -1.04 7.15 -5.25
C ALA A 88 -2.30 7.24 -6.13
N SER A 89 -3.19 8.19 -5.83
CA SER A 89 -4.36 8.50 -6.65
C SER A 89 -3.95 8.97 -8.06
N LEU A 90 -3.03 9.92 -8.14
CA LEU A 90 -2.52 10.44 -9.41
C LEU A 90 -1.85 9.34 -10.25
N LYS A 91 -1.06 8.46 -9.62
CA LYS A 91 -0.47 7.29 -10.27
C LYS A 91 -1.54 6.33 -10.82
N THR A 92 -2.57 6.06 -10.05
CA THR A 92 -3.63 5.14 -10.44
C THR A 92 -4.50 5.68 -11.58
N VAL A 93 -4.73 6.99 -11.62
CA VAL A 93 -5.57 7.62 -12.64
C VAL A 93 -4.80 7.87 -13.94
N TYR A 94 -3.57 8.39 -13.84
CA TYR A 94 -2.82 8.88 -15.00
C TYR A 94 -1.72 7.93 -15.47
N PHE A 95 -1.11 7.15 -14.58
CA PHE A 95 0.01 6.27 -14.93
C PHE A 95 -0.38 4.80 -15.06
N ARG A 96 -1.65 4.45 -14.81
CA ARG A 96 -2.19 3.11 -15.13
C ARG A 96 -2.28 2.89 -16.64
N ASP A 97 -2.54 3.96 -17.39
CA ASP A 97 -2.52 3.97 -18.83
C ASP A 97 -1.54 5.06 -19.27
N ILE A 98 -0.37 4.64 -19.77
CA ILE A 98 0.72 5.54 -20.15
C ILE A 98 0.21 6.61 -21.12
N TRP A 99 -0.70 6.24 -22.02
CA TRP A 99 -1.31 7.14 -22.98
C TRP A 99 -2.12 8.26 -22.34
N ARG A 100 -2.95 7.93 -21.34
CA ARG A 100 -3.70 8.91 -20.54
C ARG A 100 -2.77 9.87 -19.79
N GLY A 101 -1.66 9.37 -19.25
CA GLY A 101 -0.63 10.19 -18.62
C GLY A 101 0.01 11.17 -19.60
N THR A 102 0.46 10.68 -20.75
CA THR A 102 1.07 11.53 -21.80
C THR A 102 0.10 12.57 -22.37
N ALA A 103 -1.16 12.21 -22.63
CA ALA A 103 -2.17 13.13 -23.13
C ALA A 103 -2.44 14.27 -22.14
N THR A 104 -2.51 13.95 -20.84
CA THR A 104 -2.68 14.96 -19.79
C THR A 104 -1.50 15.92 -19.76
N PHE A 105 -0.27 15.41 -19.83
CA PHE A 105 0.94 16.23 -19.82
C PHE A 105 1.02 17.17 -21.04
N VAL A 106 0.73 16.66 -22.23
CA VAL A 106 0.64 17.47 -23.45
C VAL A 106 -0.44 18.54 -23.32
N GLY A 107 -1.62 18.19 -22.78
CA GLY A 107 -2.71 19.13 -22.52
C GLY A 107 -2.30 20.29 -21.59
N ILE A 108 -1.55 20.01 -20.53
CA ILE A 108 -1.01 21.03 -19.62
C ILE A 108 -0.05 21.98 -20.36
N ILE A 109 0.87 21.43 -21.17
CA ILE A 109 1.82 22.25 -21.96
C ILE A 109 1.04 23.17 -22.92
N VAL A 110 0.08 22.62 -23.66
CA VAL A 110 -0.74 23.38 -24.61
C VAL A 110 -1.52 24.49 -23.90
N LEU A 111 -2.10 24.22 -22.72
CA LEU A 111 -2.79 25.21 -21.89
C LEU A 111 -1.85 26.35 -21.48
N LEU A 112 -0.66 26.03 -20.96
CA LEU A 112 0.32 27.04 -20.54
C LEU A 112 0.78 27.92 -21.71
N VAL A 113 1.06 27.32 -22.87
CA VAL A 113 1.41 28.05 -24.09
C VAL A 113 0.27 28.96 -24.53
N THR A 114 -0.97 28.47 -24.49
CA THR A 114 -2.16 29.25 -24.88
C THR A 114 -2.36 30.45 -23.96
N ILE A 115 -2.26 30.26 -22.65
CA ILE A 115 -2.36 31.34 -21.66
C ILE A 115 -1.24 32.36 -21.87
N GLY A 116 0.00 31.89 -22.06
CA GLY A 116 1.14 32.77 -22.33
C GLY A 116 0.93 33.62 -23.59
N ASN A 117 0.45 33.01 -24.68
CA ASN A 117 0.12 33.72 -25.91
C ASN A 117 -1.02 34.73 -25.72
N PHE A 118 -2.04 34.39 -24.93
CA PHE A 118 -3.16 35.29 -24.62
C PHE A 118 -2.73 36.49 -23.78
N LEU A 119 -1.83 36.31 -22.80
CA LEU A 119 -1.33 37.38 -21.93
C LEU A 119 -0.25 38.26 -22.59
N ARG A 120 0.44 37.75 -23.61
CA ARG A 120 1.51 38.44 -24.34
C ARG A 120 1.12 39.87 -24.80
N PRO A 121 -0.02 40.12 -25.46
CA PRO A 121 -0.42 41.47 -25.84
C PRO A 121 -0.68 42.42 -24.66
N PHE A 122 -1.07 41.91 -23.49
CA PHE A 122 -1.30 42.73 -22.29
C PHE A 122 0.00 43.07 -21.55
N ALA A 123 1.00 42.20 -21.61
CA ALA A 123 2.31 42.42 -20.96
C ALA A 123 3.24 43.35 -21.76
N TYR A 124 3.11 43.40 -23.08
CA TYR A 124 3.96 44.21 -23.98
C TYR A 124 3.40 45.61 -24.31
N HIS A 125 2.25 45.99 -23.73
CA HIS A 125 1.59 47.29 -23.98
C HIS A 125 1.81 48.33 -22.86
N LYS A 126 2.87 48.19 -22.06
CA LYS A 126 3.33 49.15 -21.06
C LYS A 126 4.77 49.55 -21.36
#